data_AF-A0A840BHM8-F1
#
_entry.id   AF-A0A840BHM8-F1
#
_cell.length_a   1.000
_cell.length_b   1.000
_cell.length_c   1.000
_cell.angle_alpha   90.00
_cell.angle_beta   90.00
_cell.angle_gamma   90.00
#
_symmetry.space_group_name_H-M   'P 1'
#
loop_
_entity.id
_entity.type
_entity.pdbx_description
1 polymer ?
#
loop_
_entity_poly.entity_id
_entity_poly.type
_entity_poly.pdbx_seq_one_letter_code
_entity_poly.pdbx_strand_id
1 'polypeptide(L)' 'MNPSLIHSLTTVISFVLFIGICWWAYSSHTKSRFDEAARIPFDDEEADIAASDANKG' A
#
# COMPACT_ATOMS: atom_id res chain seq x y z
N MET A 1 -28.45 14.01 30.49
CA MET A 1 -27.51 13.50 29.46
C MET A 1 -26.53 12.59 30.17
N ASN A 2 -26.46 11.31 29.76
CA ASN A 2 -26.03 10.22 30.65
C ASN A 2 -24.63 9.76 30.22
N PRO A 3 -23.55 10.10 30.96
CA PRO A 3 -22.18 9.83 30.55
C PRO A 3 -21.80 8.34 30.54
N SER A 4 -22.67 7.46 31.05
CA SER A 4 -22.48 6.01 31.14
C SER A 4 -22.33 5.32 29.77
N LEU A 5 -22.91 5.90 28.72
CA LEU A 5 -22.80 5.35 27.35
C LEU A 5 -21.47 5.68 26.69
N ILE A 6 -20.83 6.80 27.07
CA ILE A 6 -19.64 7.33 26.39
C ILE A 6 -18.43 6.43 26.63
N HIS A 7 -18.23 5.96 27.86
CA HIS A 7 -17.12 5.08 28.22
C HIS A 7 -17.29 3.66 27.64
N SER A 8 -18.49 3.09 27.74
CA SER A 8 -18.79 1.77 27.16
C SER A 8 -18.61 1.78 25.64
N LEU A 9 -19.05 2.85 24.96
CA LEU A 9 -18.94 2.95 23.51
C LEU A 9 -17.49 3.17 23.07
N THR A 10 -16.70 3.95 23.83
CA THR A 10 -15.29 4.22 23.51
C THR A 10 -14.47 2.93 23.46
N THR A 11 -14.59 2.04 24.47
CA THR A 11 -13.85 0.77 24.49
C THR A 11 -14.22 -0.13 23.32
N VAL A 12 -15.50 -0.22 22.97
CA VAL A 12 -15.98 -1.03 21.83
C VAL A 12 -15.50 -0.44 20.50
N ILE A 13 -15.62 0.89 20.32
CA ILE A 13 -15.14 1.57 19.12
C ILE A 13 -13.64 1.37 18.96
N SER A 14 -12.83 1.54 20.01
CA SER A 14 -11.39 1.30 19.95
C SER A 14 -11.06 -0.13 19.55
N PHE A 15 -11.80 -1.12 20.06
CA PHE A 15 -11.61 -2.52 19.71
C PHE A 15 -11.93 -2.80 18.23
N VAL A 16 -13.06 -2.28 17.74
CA VAL A 16 -13.46 -2.43 16.34
C VAL A 16 -12.52 -1.68 15.40
N LEU A 17 -12.10 -0.47 15.77
CA LEU A 17 -11.14 0.35 15.01
C LEU A 17 -9.79 -0.36 14.91
N PHE A 18 -9.31 -0.95 16.01
CA PHE A 18 -8.08 -1.72 16.03
C PHE A 18 -8.14 -2.90 15.05
N ILE A 19 -9.20 -3.70 15.11
CA ILE A 19 -9.40 -4.84 14.19
C ILE A 19 -9.51 -4.33 12.74
N GLY A 20 -10.28 -3.27 12.49
CA GLY A 20 -10.46 -2.69 11.16
C GLY A 20 -9.15 -2.21 10.54
N ILE A 21 -8.30 -1.53 11.33
CA ILE A 21 -6.98 -1.07 10.87
C ILE A 21 -6.05 -2.27 10.66
N CYS A 22 -6.04 -3.26 11.56
CA CYS A 22 -5.23 -4.47 11.38
C CYS A 22 -5.61 -5.21 10.09
N TRP A 23 -6.90 -5.37 9.81
CA TRP A 23 -7.38 -6.06 8.62
C TRP A 23 -7.09 -5.27 7.34
N TRP A 24 -7.30 -3.95 7.37
CA TRP A 24 -6.97 -3.05 6.27
C TRP A 24 -5.47 -2.99 6.02
N ALA A 25 -4.63 -2.91 7.05
CA ALA A 25 -3.18 -2.93 6.91
C ALA A 25 -2.67 -4.26 6.34
N TYR A 26 -3.24 -5.39 6.77
CA TYR A 26 -2.94 -6.70 6.20
C TYR A 26 -3.36 -6.83 4.73
N SER A 27 -4.45 -6.16 4.33
CA SER A 27 -4.92 -6.14 2.95
C SER A 27 -4.25 -5.07 2.07
N SER A 28 -3.73 -3.99 2.66
CA SER A 28 -3.30 -2.79 1.93
C SER A 28 -1.79 -2.74 1.66
N HIS A 29 -0.95 -3.52 2.34
CA HIS A 29 0.48 -3.19 2.35
C HIS A 29 1.33 -3.81 1.23
N THR A 30 0.92 -4.86 0.50
CA THR A 30 1.98 -5.65 -0.19
C THR A 30 1.90 -5.78 -1.71
N LYS A 31 0.75 -5.63 -2.37
CA LYS A 31 0.69 -6.10 -3.77
C LYS A 31 0.48 -5.03 -4.83
N SER A 32 -0.43 -4.06 -4.66
CA SER A 32 -0.84 -3.28 -5.83
C SER A 32 0.16 -2.19 -6.26
N ARG A 33 0.82 -1.51 -5.32
CA ARG A 33 1.68 -0.35 -5.67
C ARG A 33 3.13 -0.72 -5.95
N PHE A 34 3.57 -1.88 -5.48
CA PHE A 34 4.93 -2.38 -5.74
C PHE A 34 5.00 -3.16 -7.04
N ASP A 35 3.93 -3.85 -7.45
CA ASP A 35 3.90 -4.59 -8.72
C ASP A 35 3.88 -3.65 -9.94
N GLU A 36 3.41 -2.41 -9.77
CA GLU A 36 3.43 -1.37 -10.79
C GLU A 36 4.75 -0.58 -10.77
N ALA A 37 5.26 -0.21 -9.59
CA ALA A 37 6.55 0.48 -9.45
C ALA A 37 7.77 -0.43 -9.72
N ALA A 38 7.64 -1.75 -9.60
CA ALA A 38 8.71 -2.70 -9.92
C ALA A 38 8.89 -2.93 -11.43
N ARG A 39 7.92 -2.58 -12.28
CA ARG A 39 8.08 -2.59 -13.74
C ARG A 39 8.85 -1.38 -14.28
N ILE A 40 8.79 -0.24 -13.58
CA ILE A 40 9.50 0.99 -13.95
C ILE A 40 11.02 0.82 -14.09
N PRO A 41 11.75 0.17 -13.15
CA PRO A 41 13.21 0.02 -13.32
C PRO A 41 13.62 -0.92 -14.48
N PHE A 42 12.70 -1.73 -15.03
CA PHE A 42 13.00 -2.62 -16.15
C PHE A 42 12.69 -1.99 -17.52
N ASP A 43 11.65 -1.14 -17.60
CA ASP A 43 11.27 -0.47 -18.85
C ASP A 43 12.30 0.60 -19.27
N ASP A 44 13.01 1.22 -18.31
CA ASP A 44 14.02 2.24 -18.59
C ASP A 44 15.39 1.64 -19.01
N GLU A 45 15.77 0.46 -18.51
CA GLU A 45 17.03 -0.21 -18.88
C GLU A 45 16.99 -0.82 -20.30
N GLU A 46 15.83 -1.36 -20.71
CA GLU A 46 15.70 -2.02 -22.02
C GLU A 46 15.72 -1.00 -23.18
N ALA A 47 15.21 0.21 -22.95
CA ALA A 47 15.28 1.32 -23.89
C ALA A 47 16.71 1.86 -24.07
N ASP A 48 17.51 1.92 -22.99
CA ASP A 48 18.89 2.44 -23.03
C ASP A 48 19.86 1.45 -23.72
N ILE A 49 19.69 0.14 -23.47
CA ILE A 49 20.48 -0.90 -24.16
C ILE A 49 20.18 -0.90 -25.67
N ALA A 50 18.90 -0.85 -26.06
CA ALA A 50 18.50 -0.83 -27.47
C ALA A 50 19.02 0.42 -28.22
N ALA A 51 19.02 1.59 -27.58
CA ALA A 51 19.56 2.82 -28.15
C ALA A 51 21.09 2.77 -28.30
N SER A 52 21.79 2.14 -27.34
CA SER A 52 23.25 2.03 -27.34
C SER A 52 23.81 1.06 -28.39
N ASP A 53 23.05 0.02 -28.75
CA ASP A 53 23.40 -0.94 -29.81
C ASP A 53 23.09 -0.38 -31.21
N ALA A 54 22.00 0.36 -31.38
CA ALA A 54 21.67 1.00 -32.65
C ALA A 54 22.68 2.09 -33.08
N ASN A 55 23.30 2.76 -32.11
CA ASN A 55 24.32 3.80 -32.36
C ASN A 55 25.74 3.22 -32.56
N LYS A 56 25.94 1.90 -32.40
CA LYS A 56 27.24 1.24 -32.62
C LYS A 56 27.39 0.58 -34.00
N GLY A 57 26.33 0.57 -34.83
CA GLY A 57 26.31 0.00 -36.18
C GLY A 57 26.71 0.97 -37.28
#